data_AF-A0A519QEM3-F1
#
_entry.id   AF-A0A519QEM3-F1
#
_cell.length_a   1.000
_cell.length_b   1.000
_cell.length_c   1.000
_cell.angle_alpha   90.00
_cell.angle_beta   90.00
_cell.angle_gamma   90.00
#
_symmetry.space_group_name_H-M   'P 1'
#
loop_
_entity.id
_entity.type
_entity.pdbx_description
1 polymer ?
#
loop_
_entity_poly.entity_id
_entity_poly.type
_entity_poly.pdbx_seq_one_letter_code
_entity_poly.pdbx_strand_id
1 'polypeptide(L)'
;MRAAPGALIAILLSAAPVAAQTSYVATPPLEPGAGVCPGGLCQPEALAGVFAALAATEAGTRDRPVHILQIGDSHTAGDRITGKLRVDLQQRFGRAGRGVMPPGLPYDGYAPYQVTVAQRGWVMENAPLQPPAGAPTPRTGLAGVRATGVGVCGRPGADGRGVLVEAGGVGRELDLGDGGTEVCRELALPGPMRSVRLTAPGVGTVIDSVWLDGAARGVVV
;
A
#
# COMPACT_ATOMS: atom_id res chain seq x y z
N MET A 1 -57.60 -26.31 31.51
CA MET A 1 -58.27 -25.02 31.20
C MET A 1 -57.16 -23.97 31.10
N ARG A 2 -56.69 -23.67 29.88
CA ARG A 2 -56.88 -22.40 29.12
C ARG A 2 -56.29 -21.18 29.87
N ALA A 3 -55.49 -20.27 29.31
CA ALA A 3 -54.72 -20.10 28.08
C ALA A 3 -53.82 -18.87 28.33
N ALA A 4 -52.57 -18.83 27.84
CA ALA A 4 -51.78 -17.60 27.78
C ALA A 4 -51.85 -17.03 26.35
N PRO A 5 -52.02 -15.71 26.16
CA PRO A 5 -52.23 -15.13 24.85
C PRO A 5 -50.92 -15.07 24.07
N GLY A 6 -50.87 -15.76 22.93
CA GLY A 6 -49.82 -15.57 21.93
C GLY A 6 -50.03 -14.23 21.23
N ALA A 7 -49.08 -13.31 21.41
CA ALA A 7 -48.97 -12.13 20.57
C ALA A 7 -48.33 -12.54 19.23
N LEU A 8 -49.17 -12.65 18.19
CA LEU A 8 -48.72 -12.76 16.80
C LEU A 8 -48.12 -11.41 16.37
N ILE A 9 -46.80 -11.33 16.28
CA ILE A 9 -46.12 -10.26 15.55
C ILE A 9 -46.10 -10.68 14.07
N ALA A 10 -47.07 -10.17 13.31
CA ALA A 10 -47.05 -10.26 11.85
C ALA A 10 -45.97 -9.30 11.33
N ILE A 11 -44.81 -9.85 10.96
CA ILE A 11 -43.78 -9.09 10.23
C ILE A 11 -44.28 -8.92 8.80
N LEU A 12 -44.80 -7.73 8.49
CA LEU A 12 -45.05 -7.29 7.12
C LEU A 12 -43.69 -7.13 6.41
N LEU A 13 -43.29 -8.14 5.65
CA LEU A 13 -42.25 -7.98 4.64
C LEU A 13 -42.81 -7.11 3.52
N SER A 14 -42.61 -5.81 3.63
CA SER A 14 -42.74 -4.88 2.51
C SER A 14 -41.64 -5.22 1.51
N ALA A 15 -41.95 -6.05 0.51
CA ALA A 15 -41.12 -6.20 -0.66
C ALA A 15 -41.11 -4.85 -1.39
N ALA A 16 -40.10 -4.02 -1.09
CA ALA A 16 -39.80 -2.89 -1.95
C ALA A 16 -39.59 -3.44 -3.36
N PRO A 17 -40.21 -2.85 -4.40
CA PRO A 17 -39.98 -3.30 -5.76
C PRO A 17 -38.49 -3.15 -6.02
N VAL A 18 -37.82 -4.28 -6.28
CA VAL A 18 -36.49 -4.27 -6.86
C VAL A 18 -36.63 -3.48 -8.15
N ALA A 19 -36.11 -2.26 -8.16
CA ALA A 19 -36.03 -1.48 -9.38
C ALA A 19 -35.26 -2.35 -10.38
N ALA A 20 -35.97 -2.83 -11.40
CA ALA A 20 -35.39 -3.67 -12.44
C ALA A 20 -34.17 -2.94 -13.00
N GLN A 21 -33.00 -3.57 -12.85
CA GLN A 21 -31.78 -3.07 -13.45
C GLN A 21 -32.03 -2.97 -14.96
N THR A 22 -31.87 -1.78 -15.53
CA THR A 22 -31.97 -1.56 -16.97
C THR A 22 -31.06 -2.56 -17.67
N SER A 23 -31.62 -3.42 -18.52
CA SER A 23 -30.83 -4.41 -19.26
C SER A 23 -29.69 -3.70 -19.99
N TYR A 24 -28.45 -4.19 -19.81
CA TYR A 24 -27.30 -3.68 -20.53
C TYR A 24 -27.58 -3.80 -22.04
N VAL A 25 -27.62 -2.66 -22.73
CA VAL A 25 -27.65 -2.61 -24.19
C VAL A 25 -26.21 -2.39 -24.63
N ALA A 26 -25.65 -3.38 -25.32
CA ALA A 26 -24.31 -3.25 -25.90
C ALA A 26 -24.34 -2.14 -26.96
N THR A 27 -23.74 -1.00 -26.67
CA THR A 27 -23.47 0.02 -27.67
C THR A 27 -22.45 -0.57 -28.66
N PRO A 28 -22.64 -0.40 -29.98
CA PRO A 28 -21.60 -0.79 -30.94
C PRO A 28 -20.29 -0.09 -30.54
N PRO A 29 -19.15 -0.79 -30.58
CA PRO A 29 -17.87 -0.17 -30.28
C PRO A 29 -17.68 1.01 -31.22
N LEU A 30 -17.30 2.16 -30.65
CA LEU A 30 -16.92 3.31 -31.45
C LEU A 30 -15.76 2.89 -32.37
N GLU A 31 -15.79 3.36 -33.62
CA GLU A 31 -14.64 3.22 -34.52
C GLU A 31 -13.40 3.75 -33.80
N PRO A 32 -12.28 2.99 -33.78
CA PRO A 32 -11.06 3.46 -33.15
C PRO A 32 -10.70 4.84 -33.72
N GLY A 33 -10.51 5.81 -32.83
CA GLY A 33 -10.02 7.12 -33.24
C GLY A 33 -8.72 6.98 -34.03
N ALA A 34 -8.46 7.91 -34.93
CA ALA A 34 -7.20 7.92 -35.67
C ALA A 34 -6.02 7.90 -34.68
N GLY A 35 -5.19 6.86 -34.78
CA GLY A 35 -4.02 6.71 -33.91
C GLY A 35 -3.08 7.90 -34.10
N VAL A 36 -2.62 8.47 -32.98
CA VAL A 36 -1.64 9.58 -32.99
C VAL A 36 -0.30 9.12 -33.57
N CYS A 37 0.00 7.82 -33.47
CA CYS A 37 1.27 7.23 -33.86
C CYS A 37 1.10 6.33 -35.10
N PRO A 38 1.97 6.45 -36.12
CA PRO A 38 2.02 5.49 -37.22
C PRO A 38 2.19 4.05 -36.70
N GLY A 39 1.34 3.13 -37.17
CA GLY A 39 1.38 1.72 -36.70
C GLY A 39 1.02 1.52 -35.22
N GLY A 40 0.47 2.53 -34.54
CA GLY A 40 0.01 2.44 -33.16
C GLY A 40 1.08 2.57 -32.08
N LEU A 41 2.36 2.79 -32.45
CA LEU A 41 3.46 2.96 -31.48
C LEU A 41 4.33 4.16 -31.83
N CYS A 42 4.36 5.15 -30.94
CA CYS A 42 5.26 6.28 -31.05
C CYS A 42 6.66 5.92 -30.56
N GLN A 43 7.69 6.41 -31.25
CA GLN A 43 9.10 6.29 -30.84
C GLN A 43 9.53 4.86 -30.49
N PRO A 44 9.27 3.86 -31.36
CA PRO A 44 9.60 2.46 -31.06
C PRO A 44 11.08 2.24 -30.76
N GLU A 45 11.97 3.09 -31.26
CA GLU A 45 13.42 3.05 -31.04
C GLU A 45 13.79 3.20 -29.56
N ALA A 46 12.95 3.88 -28.76
CA ALA A 46 13.16 4.03 -27.31
C ALA A 46 13.14 2.68 -26.57
N LEU A 47 12.55 1.64 -27.16
CA LEU A 47 12.49 0.29 -26.58
C LEU A 47 13.78 -0.51 -26.80
N ALA A 48 14.69 -0.05 -27.68
CA ALA A 48 15.89 -0.81 -28.05
C ALA A 48 16.74 -1.20 -26.82
N GLY A 49 16.89 -0.31 -25.84
CA GLY A 49 17.63 -0.58 -24.62
C GLY A 49 17.00 -1.68 -23.75
N VAL A 50 15.66 -1.72 -23.66
CA VAL A 50 14.94 -2.77 -22.94
C VAL A 50 15.11 -4.12 -23.64
N PHE A 51 14.98 -4.17 -24.96
CA PHE A 51 15.16 -5.41 -25.72
C PHE A 51 16.59 -5.95 -25.64
N ALA A 52 17.59 -5.07 -25.71
CA ALA A 52 18.99 -5.46 -25.51
C ALA A 52 19.23 -6.06 -24.10
N ALA A 53 18.64 -5.46 -23.06
CA ALA A 53 18.77 -5.96 -21.69
C ALA A 53 18.06 -7.31 -21.48
N LEU A 54 16.89 -7.50 -22.10
CA LEU A 54 16.16 -8.77 -22.07
C LEU A 54 16.91 -9.88 -22.84
N ALA A 55 17.46 -9.57 -24.02
CA ALA A 55 18.29 -10.51 -24.78
C ALA A 55 19.56 -10.93 -24.01
N ALA A 56 20.21 -9.99 -23.32
CA ALA A 56 21.35 -10.32 -22.45
C ALA A 56 20.96 -11.18 -21.24
N THR A 57 19.72 -11.04 -20.74
CA THR A 57 19.16 -11.89 -19.68
C THR A 57 18.94 -13.32 -20.19
N GLU A 58 18.31 -13.46 -21.38
CA GLU A 58 18.13 -14.76 -22.06
C GLU A 58 19.47 -15.46 -22.36
N ALA A 59 20.49 -14.69 -22.74
CA ALA A 59 21.84 -15.21 -23.01
C ALA A 59 22.65 -15.53 -21.75
N GLY A 60 22.14 -15.23 -20.55
CA GLY A 60 22.87 -15.42 -19.28
C GLY A 60 24.09 -14.51 -19.11
N THR A 61 24.22 -13.45 -19.92
CA THR A 61 25.35 -12.50 -19.88
C THR A 61 25.09 -11.28 -19.00
N ARG A 62 23.90 -11.22 -18.41
CA ARG A 62 23.47 -10.17 -17.48
C ARG A 62 23.19 -10.78 -16.11
N ASP A 63 23.81 -10.20 -15.09
CA ASP A 63 23.71 -10.59 -13.68
C ASP A 63 22.66 -9.78 -12.89
N ARG A 64 22.18 -8.67 -13.46
CA ARG A 64 21.24 -7.76 -12.82
C ARG A 64 19.84 -7.82 -13.46
N PRO A 65 18.75 -7.66 -12.69
CA PRO A 65 17.40 -7.62 -13.24
C PRO A 65 17.16 -6.56 -14.32
N VAL A 66 16.13 -6.78 -15.14
CA VAL A 66 15.51 -5.76 -15.99
C VAL A 66 14.27 -5.23 -15.26
N HIS A 67 14.26 -3.93 -14.95
CA HIS A 67 13.13 -3.28 -14.31
C HIS A 67 12.27 -2.59 -15.37
N ILE A 68 10.98 -2.91 -15.41
CA ILE A 68 9.98 -2.25 -16.24
C ILE A 68 9.01 -1.54 -15.31
N LEU A 69 8.88 -0.22 -15.48
CA LEU A 69 7.97 0.63 -14.72
C LEU A 69 6.81 1.06 -15.63
N GLN A 70 5.59 0.70 -15.26
CA GLN A 70 4.38 1.20 -15.90
C GLN A 70 3.70 2.22 -14.98
N ILE A 71 3.51 3.43 -15.48
CA ILE A 71 2.75 4.50 -14.81
C ILE A 71 1.46 4.70 -15.60
N GLY A 72 0.32 4.75 -14.91
CA GLY A 72 -0.97 4.89 -15.57
C GLY A 72 -2.10 5.14 -14.59
N ASP A 73 -3.32 4.84 -15.04
CA ASP A 73 -4.57 5.07 -14.32
C ASP A 73 -5.02 3.83 -13.51
N SER A 74 -6.33 3.73 -13.24
CA SER A 74 -6.95 2.63 -12.53
C SER A 74 -6.71 1.25 -13.17
N HIS A 75 -6.51 1.16 -14.49
CA HIS A 75 -6.20 -0.11 -15.16
C HIS A 75 -4.79 -0.61 -14.82
N THR A 76 -3.85 0.33 -14.66
CA THR A 76 -2.50 0.02 -14.17
C THR A 76 -2.56 -0.30 -12.68
N ALA A 77 -3.28 0.50 -11.89
CA ALA A 77 -3.43 0.28 -10.45
C ALA A 77 -3.99 -1.11 -10.10
N GLY A 78 -5.01 -1.56 -10.84
CA GLY A 78 -5.69 -2.84 -10.61
C GLY A 78 -4.85 -4.09 -10.86
N ASP A 79 -3.62 -3.96 -11.37
CA ASP A 79 -2.64 -5.03 -11.60
C ASP A 79 -3.10 -6.19 -12.49
N ARG A 80 -4.24 -6.09 -13.19
CA ARG A 80 -4.72 -7.14 -14.11
C ARG A 80 -3.89 -7.20 -15.38
N ILE A 81 -3.63 -6.03 -15.99
CA ILE A 81 -2.82 -5.92 -17.21
C ILE A 81 -1.33 -6.07 -16.85
N THR A 82 -0.82 -5.25 -15.93
CA THR A 82 0.59 -5.29 -15.51
C THR A 82 0.97 -6.61 -14.87
N GLY A 83 0.08 -7.21 -14.07
CA GLY A 83 0.31 -8.48 -13.43
C GLY A 83 0.43 -9.62 -14.43
N LYS A 84 -0.47 -9.68 -15.43
CA LYS A 84 -0.37 -10.65 -16.53
C LYS A 84 0.89 -10.44 -17.35
N LEU A 85 1.22 -9.21 -17.73
CA LEU A 85 2.44 -8.89 -18.46
C LEU A 85 3.69 -9.36 -17.70
N ARG A 86 3.77 -9.09 -16.39
CA ARG A 86 4.86 -9.56 -15.53
C ARG A 86 4.94 -11.09 -15.49
N VAL A 87 3.82 -11.80 -15.39
CA VAL A 87 3.79 -13.27 -15.42
C VAL A 87 4.42 -13.78 -16.73
N ASP A 88 4.01 -13.24 -17.87
CA ASP A 88 4.49 -13.68 -19.18
C ASP A 88 5.98 -13.37 -19.38
N LEU A 89 6.41 -12.18 -19.01
CA LEU A 89 7.83 -11.79 -19.08
C LEU A 89 8.69 -12.65 -18.16
N GLN A 90 8.23 -12.95 -16.95
CA GLN A 90 8.97 -13.81 -16.02
C GLN A 90 9.02 -15.28 -16.45
N GLN A 91 7.98 -15.76 -17.14
CA GLN A 91 7.98 -17.10 -17.72
C GLN A 91 9.05 -17.24 -18.81
N ARG A 92 9.29 -16.18 -19.58
CA ARG A 92 10.27 -16.18 -20.68
C ARG A 92 11.69 -15.84 -20.23
N PHE A 93 11.85 -14.75 -19.48
CA PHE A 93 13.15 -14.15 -19.14
C PHE A 93 13.63 -14.47 -17.71
N GLY A 94 12.84 -15.23 -16.94
CA GLY A 94 13.16 -15.60 -15.56
C GLY A 94 12.52 -14.70 -14.51
N ARG A 95 12.43 -15.23 -13.28
CA ARG A 95 11.75 -14.60 -12.14
C ARG A 95 12.73 -13.73 -11.34
N ALA A 96 12.69 -12.41 -11.56
CA ALA A 96 13.49 -11.45 -10.79
C ALA A 96 12.75 -10.81 -9.60
N GLY A 97 11.73 -11.51 -9.07
CA GLY A 97 10.92 -11.03 -7.95
C GLY A 97 9.72 -10.16 -8.37
N ARG A 98 9.03 -9.61 -7.38
CA ARG A 98 7.73 -8.95 -7.57
C ARG A 98 7.81 -7.53 -8.15
N GLY A 99 8.90 -6.83 -7.86
CA GLY A 99 9.02 -5.38 -8.12
C GLY A 99 8.46 -4.54 -6.98
N VAL A 100 8.33 -3.24 -7.24
CA VAL A 100 7.87 -2.23 -6.27
C VAL A 100 6.39 -2.42 -5.96
N MET A 101 6.03 -2.25 -4.69
CA MET A 101 4.68 -2.40 -4.16
C MET A 101 4.35 -1.24 -3.21
N PRO A 102 3.08 -0.84 -3.10
CA PRO A 102 2.66 0.02 -2.00
C PRO A 102 2.94 -0.67 -0.66
N PRO A 103 3.23 0.10 0.41
CA PRO A 103 3.54 -0.43 1.73
C PRO A 103 2.32 -1.04 2.47
N GLY A 104 1.13 -0.98 1.87
CA GLY A 104 -0.12 -1.48 2.41
C GLY A 104 -1.20 -1.61 1.34
N LEU A 105 -2.46 -1.57 1.75
CA LEU A 105 -3.64 -1.57 0.88
C LEU A 105 -3.98 -0.12 0.46
N PRO A 106 -3.65 0.32 -0.76
CA PRO A 106 -3.90 1.68 -1.21
C PRO A 106 -5.39 2.03 -1.34
N TYR A 107 -6.24 1.02 -1.59
CA TYR A 107 -7.68 1.17 -1.77
C TYR A 107 -8.37 -0.19 -1.56
N ASP A 108 -9.68 -0.14 -1.35
CA ASP A 108 -10.50 -1.34 -1.16
C ASP A 108 -10.51 -2.22 -2.41
N GLY A 109 -10.30 -3.52 -2.21
CA GLY A 109 -10.23 -4.49 -3.30
C GLY A 109 -8.86 -4.55 -4.01
N TYR A 110 -7.81 -3.95 -3.44
CA TYR A 110 -6.44 -4.13 -3.92
C TYR A 110 -6.02 -5.61 -3.86
N ALA A 111 -6.01 -6.26 -5.02
CA ALA A 111 -5.76 -7.70 -5.17
C ALA A 111 -4.72 -7.93 -6.26
N PRO A 112 -3.44 -7.69 -5.97
CA PRO A 112 -2.43 -7.64 -6.99
C PRO A 112 -1.89 -9.05 -7.27
N TYR A 113 -1.31 -9.29 -8.45
CA TYR A 113 -0.90 -10.63 -8.86
C TYR A 113 0.31 -11.12 -8.06
N GLN A 114 0.45 -12.44 -7.88
CA GLN A 114 1.60 -13.14 -7.27
C GLN A 114 1.83 -12.97 -5.77
N VAL A 115 1.16 -12.04 -5.09
CA VAL A 115 1.21 -11.93 -3.62
C VAL A 115 -0.19 -11.65 -3.07
N THR A 116 -0.39 -12.01 -1.80
CA THR A 116 -1.52 -11.50 -1.02
C THR A 116 -1.02 -10.37 -0.13
N VAL A 117 -1.78 -9.28 -0.06
CA VAL A 117 -1.48 -8.15 0.80
C VAL A 117 -2.49 -8.12 1.94
N ALA A 118 -2.00 -7.96 3.16
CA ALA A 118 -2.81 -7.74 4.35
C ALA A 118 -2.30 -6.50 5.08
N GLN A 119 -3.21 -5.76 5.72
CA GLN A 119 -2.91 -4.55 6.46
C GLN A 119 -3.58 -4.62 7.83
N ARG A 120 -2.85 -4.26 8.89
CA ARG A 120 -3.39 -4.13 10.26
C ARG A 120 -2.84 -2.87 10.89
N GLY A 121 -3.71 -1.95 11.29
CA GLY A 121 -3.31 -0.73 12.00
C GLY A 121 -2.61 0.33 11.13
N TRP A 122 -2.56 0.17 9.80
CA TRP A 122 -1.98 1.19 8.92
C TRP A 122 -3.08 1.96 8.19
N VAL A 123 -2.81 3.24 7.90
CA VAL A 123 -3.64 4.09 7.03
C VAL A 123 -2.79 4.50 5.83
N MET A 124 -3.29 4.26 4.62
CA MET A 124 -2.58 4.59 3.38
C MET A 124 -3.01 5.97 2.87
N GLU A 125 -2.04 6.79 2.50
CA GLU A 125 -2.29 8.05 1.79
C GLU A 125 -1.87 7.93 0.32
N ASN A 126 -2.83 8.05 -0.59
CA ASN A 126 -2.58 8.07 -2.04
C ASN A 126 -2.20 9.48 -2.52
N ALA A 127 -1.43 9.53 -3.60
CA ALA A 127 -1.21 10.77 -4.34
C ALA A 127 -2.55 11.34 -4.80
N PRO A 128 -2.82 12.65 -4.59
CA PRO A 128 -4.04 13.25 -5.09
C PRO A 128 -4.03 13.29 -6.61
N LEU A 129 -5.18 13.03 -7.24
CA LEU A 129 -5.33 13.08 -8.71
C LEU A 129 -5.06 14.48 -9.27
N GLN A 130 -5.33 15.51 -8.47
CA GLN A 130 -4.95 16.89 -8.74
C GLN A 130 -4.09 17.40 -7.59
N PRO A 131 -2.89 17.94 -7.87
CA PRO A 131 -2.11 18.57 -6.83
C PRO A 131 -2.88 19.79 -6.29
N PRO A 132 -2.87 20.03 -4.97
CA PRO A 132 -3.32 21.30 -4.42
C PRO A 132 -2.60 22.46 -5.13
N ALA A 133 -3.30 23.56 -5.37
CA ALA A 133 -2.70 24.73 -6.01
C ALA A 133 -1.39 25.14 -5.32
N GLY A 134 -0.30 25.24 -6.08
CA GLY A 134 1.03 25.59 -5.57
C GLY A 134 1.85 24.44 -4.96
N ALA A 135 1.39 23.18 -5.02
CA ALA A 135 2.18 22.02 -4.58
C ALA A 135 2.98 21.40 -5.75
N PRO A 136 4.33 21.43 -5.74
CA PRO A 136 5.14 20.96 -6.86
C PRO A 136 5.25 19.42 -6.97
N THR A 137 4.99 18.67 -5.89
CA THR A 137 5.05 17.19 -5.90
C THR A 137 4.09 16.57 -4.88
N PRO A 138 3.52 15.39 -5.16
CA PRO A 138 2.58 14.69 -4.27
C PRO A 138 3.23 14.10 -3.00
N ARG A 139 4.57 14.15 -2.88
CA ARG A 139 5.36 13.56 -1.78
C ARG A 139 4.97 12.09 -1.50
N THR A 140 4.88 11.29 -2.54
CA THR A 140 4.59 9.85 -2.50
C THR A 140 5.77 9.08 -3.09
N GLY A 141 5.92 7.80 -2.70
CA GLY A 141 6.88 6.90 -3.32
C GLY A 141 6.47 6.53 -4.76
N LEU A 142 7.27 5.69 -5.42
CA LEU A 142 7.02 5.29 -6.82
C LEU A 142 5.67 4.57 -7.02
N ALA A 143 5.16 3.92 -5.96
CA ALA A 143 3.84 3.30 -5.95
C ALA A 143 2.68 4.30 -5.79
N GLY A 144 2.96 5.59 -5.62
CA GLY A 144 1.93 6.62 -5.41
C GLY A 144 1.33 6.63 -4.00
N VAL A 145 1.95 5.94 -3.03
CA VAL A 145 1.46 5.78 -1.64
C VAL A 145 2.54 6.19 -0.63
N ARG A 146 2.14 6.63 0.57
CA ARG A 146 3.04 6.84 1.72
C ARG A 146 2.42 6.42 3.06
N ALA A 147 3.29 6.22 4.05
CA ALA A 147 2.98 6.06 5.47
C ALA A 147 3.84 7.03 6.31
N THR A 148 3.44 7.36 7.55
CA THR A 148 3.85 8.64 8.15
C THR A 148 4.26 8.65 9.65
N GLY A 149 4.49 7.55 10.39
CA GLY A 149 5.09 7.66 11.76
C GLY A 149 5.51 6.33 12.45
N VAL A 150 5.64 6.30 13.80
CA VAL A 150 6.23 5.19 14.62
C VAL A 150 5.43 4.91 15.91
N GLY A 151 5.13 3.63 16.19
CA GLY A 151 4.62 3.15 17.47
C GLY A 151 5.48 2.04 18.11
N VAL A 152 5.50 1.98 19.44
CA VAL A 152 6.27 1.00 20.22
C VAL A 152 5.39 0.42 21.32
N CYS A 153 5.35 -0.91 21.45
CA CYS A 153 4.72 -1.62 22.54
C CYS A 153 5.85 -2.20 23.39
N GLY A 154 5.70 -2.08 24.70
CA GLY A 154 6.67 -2.67 25.61
C GLY A 154 6.22 -2.60 27.04
N ARG A 155 7.14 -2.98 27.93
CA ARG A 155 6.98 -2.92 29.37
C ARG A 155 8.09 -2.06 30.00
N PRO A 156 7.77 -1.32 31.07
CA PRO A 156 8.73 -0.45 31.74
C PRO A 156 9.86 -1.25 32.39
N GLY A 157 11.00 -0.58 32.56
CA GLY A 157 12.11 -1.08 33.37
C GLY A 157 11.75 -1.09 34.86
N ALA A 158 12.51 -1.85 35.65
CA ALA A 158 12.32 -1.92 37.10
C ALA A 158 12.56 -0.56 37.81
N ASP A 159 13.22 0.37 37.11
CA ASP A 159 13.46 1.75 37.50
C ASP A 159 12.37 2.73 37.03
N GLY A 160 11.28 2.22 36.43
CA GLY A 160 10.19 3.02 35.87
C GLY A 160 10.52 3.68 34.52
N ARG A 161 11.68 3.35 33.92
CA ARG A 161 12.09 3.96 32.65
C ARG A 161 11.49 3.23 31.45
N GLY A 162 11.10 4.02 30.46
CA GLY A 162 10.46 3.55 29.25
C GLY A 162 11.44 3.31 28.11
N VAL A 163 10.96 3.47 26.87
CA VAL A 163 11.79 3.35 25.66
C VAL A 163 12.17 4.74 25.16
N LEU A 164 13.47 4.97 24.95
CA LEU A 164 13.95 6.17 24.29
C LEU A 164 13.84 6.02 22.78
N VAL A 165 13.14 6.95 22.13
CA VAL A 165 13.02 7.05 20.68
C VAL A 165 13.83 8.25 20.20
N GLU A 166 14.82 8.01 19.35
CA GLU A 166 15.59 9.06 18.69
C GLU A 166 15.26 9.11 17.19
N ALA A 167 14.83 10.28 16.72
CA ALA A 167 14.53 10.54 15.32
C ALA A 167 14.95 11.96 14.95
N GLY A 168 15.72 12.12 13.87
CA GLY A 168 16.14 13.44 13.37
C GLY A 168 17.01 14.25 14.34
N GLY A 169 17.72 13.60 15.26
CA GLY A 169 18.54 14.25 16.29
C GLY A 169 17.77 14.69 17.54
N VAL A 170 16.47 14.37 17.63
CA VAL A 170 15.64 14.62 18.82
C VAL A 170 15.34 13.28 19.49
N GLY A 171 15.65 13.18 20.79
CA GLY A 171 15.31 12.02 21.63
C GLY A 171 14.11 12.31 22.52
N ARG A 172 13.16 11.39 22.59
CA ARG A 172 12.02 11.44 23.52
C ARG A 172 11.84 10.09 24.20
N GLU A 173 11.64 10.12 25.52
CA GLU A 173 11.29 8.91 26.29
C GLU A 173 9.79 8.65 26.18
N LEU A 174 9.42 7.43 25.79
CA LEU A 174 8.06 6.93 25.76
C LEU A 174 7.74 6.25 27.09
N ASP A 175 6.75 6.80 27.79
CA ASP A 175 6.25 6.24 29.04
C ASP A 175 5.41 4.97 28.79
N LEU A 176 5.90 3.84 29.30
CA LEU A 176 5.27 2.52 29.22
C LEU A 176 4.44 2.17 30.47
N GLY A 177 4.24 3.14 31.37
CA GLY A 177 3.52 2.98 32.63
C GLY A 177 4.32 2.22 33.68
N ASP A 178 3.63 1.71 34.70
CA ASP A 178 4.26 1.21 35.94
C ASP A 178 4.01 -0.31 36.15
N GLY A 179 3.30 -0.94 35.19
CA GLY A 179 2.78 -2.30 35.31
C GLY A 179 3.52 -3.33 34.45
N GLY A 180 3.34 -4.63 34.75
CA GLY A 180 3.93 -5.73 33.99
C GLY A 180 3.21 -6.09 32.69
N THR A 181 2.18 -5.33 32.30
CA THR A 181 1.39 -5.54 31.07
C THR A 181 1.94 -4.71 29.93
N GLU A 182 1.91 -5.26 28.70
CA GLU A 182 2.30 -4.54 27.49
C GLU A 182 1.47 -3.26 27.31
N VAL A 183 2.16 -2.14 27.08
CA VAL A 183 1.56 -0.85 26.76
C VAL A 183 2.09 -0.36 25.44
N CYS A 184 1.18 0.08 24.57
CA CYS A 184 1.47 0.54 23.23
C CYS A 184 1.38 2.07 23.18
N ARG A 185 2.45 2.72 22.70
CA ARG A 185 2.56 4.18 22.57
C ARG A 185 2.94 4.56 21.16
N GLU A 186 2.34 5.63 20.67
CA GLU A 186 2.65 6.22 19.39
C GLU A 186 3.42 7.53 19.57
N LEU A 187 4.36 7.79 18.66
CA LEU A 187 5.07 9.05 18.56
C LEU A 187 4.95 9.63 17.15
N ALA A 188 4.33 10.80 17.05
CA ALA A 188 4.41 11.61 15.85
C ALA A 188 5.86 12.06 15.63
N LEU A 189 6.42 11.72 14.47
CA LEU A 189 7.77 12.15 14.10
C LEU A 189 7.77 13.64 13.73
N PRO A 190 8.85 14.39 14.04
CA PRO A 190 8.91 15.82 13.76
C PRO A 190 9.01 16.16 12.26
N GLY A 191 9.13 15.15 11.37
CA GLY A 191 9.22 15.31 9.92
C GLY A 191 9.71 14.04 9.20
N PRO A 192 10.15 14.15 7.94
CA PRO A 192 10.74 13.05 7.17
C PRO A 192 11.99 12.49 7.84
N MET A 193 12.06 11.18 8.08
CA MET A 193 13.21 10.55 8.73
C MET A 193 13.84 9.47 7.86
N ARG A 194 15.18 9.43 7.83
CA ARG A 194 15.97 8.35 7.21
C ARG A 194 16.23 7.17 8.16
N SER A 195 16.16 7.42 9.46
CA SER A 195 16.40 6.42 10.51
C SER A 195 15.71 6.82 11.81
N VAL A 196 15.21 5.82 12.55
CA VAL A 196 14.69 5.95 13.92
C VAL A 196 15.46 4.94 14.78
N ARG A 197 15.98 5.36 15.93
CA ARG A 197 16.66 4.48 16.90
C ARG A 197 15.80 4.33 18.14
N LEU A 198 15.65 3.09 18.58
CA LEU A 198 14.99 2.73 19.84
C LEU A 198 16.04 2.21 20.82
N THR A 199 16.07 2.76 22.02
CA THR A 199 16.97 2.35 23.10
C THR A 199 16.14 2.05 24.34
N ALA A 200 16.41 0.91 24.98
CA ALA A 200 15.82 0.53 26.25
C ALA A 200 16.87 0.76 27.36
N PRO A 201 16.92 1.95 27.99
CA PRO A 201 18.01 2.33 28.88
C PRO A 201 17.88 1.77 30.31
N GLY A 202 16.68 1.35 30.72
CA GLY A 202 16.40 0.82 32.05
C GLY A 202 16.70 -0.67 32.18
N VAL A 203 17.12 -1.10 33.37
CA VAL A 203 17.31 -2.54 33.65
C VAL A 203 15.93 -3.20 33.70
N GLY A 204 15.68 -4.13 32.77
CA GLY A 204 14.42 -4.86 32.66
C GLY A 204 13.38 -4.24 31.73
N THR A 205 13.68 -3.12 31.07
CA THR A 205 12.82 -2.57 30.01
C THR A 205 12.78 -3.57 28.84
N VAL A 206 11.58 -3.94 28.38
CA VAL A 206 11.40 -4.86 27.25
C VAL A 206 10.65 -4.15 26.13
N ILE A 207 11.24 -4.18 24.93
CA ILE A 207 10.54 -3.82 23.69
C ILE A 207 9.89 -5.10 23.17
N ASP A 208 8.58 -5.23 23.34
CA ASP A 208 7.83 -6.42 22.92
C ASP A 208 7.51 -6.35 21.42
N SER A 209 7.17 -5.16 20.89
CA SER A 209 7.02 -4.95 19.46
C SER A 209 7.25 -3.49 19.03
N VAL A 210 7.59 -3.30 17.75
CA VAL A 210 7.78 -2.00 17.11
C VAL A 210 6.95 -1.98 15.83
N TRP A 211 6.11 -0.97 15.65
CA TRP A 211 5.40 -0.72 14.39
C TRP A 211 5.63 0.71 13.92
N LEU A 212 5.24 0.97 12.69
CA LEU A 212 5.23 2.30 12.11
C LEU A 212 3.76 2.71 11.97
N ASP A 213 3.36 3.79 12.62
CA ASP A 213 1.97 4.31 12.70
C ASP A 213 1.92 5.79 12.34
N GLY A 214 0.94 6.24 11.59
CA GLY A 214 1.00 7.45 10.74
C GLY A 214 1.39 8.85 11.32
N ALA A 215 1.35 9.80 10.39
CA ALA A 215 1.20 11.26 10.48
C ALA A 215 2.39 12.24 10.79
N ALA A 216 3.48 12.18 10.02
CA ALA A 216 4.25 13.30 9.47
C ALA A 216 4.95 12.93 8.14
N ARG A 217 4.98 13.87 7.20
CA ARG A 217 5.50 13.73 5.82
C ARG A 217 6.87 13.05 5.78
N GLY A 218 7.08 12.14 4.84
CA GLY A 218 8.40 11.89 4.23
C GLY A 218 9.20 10.66 4.65
N VAL A 219 8.54 9.62 5.18
CA VAL A 219 9.11 8.27 5.05
C VAL A 219 8.73 7.74 3.67
N VAL A 220 9.74 7.59 2.81
CA VAL A 220 9.64 7.01 1.47
C VAL A 220 10.17 5.58 1.56
N VAL A 221 9.35 4.60 1.18
CA VAL A 221 9.79 3.23 0.87
C VAL A 221 9.67 3.03 -0.64
#